data_AF-A0A0N1BSW7-F1
#
_entry.id   AF-A0A0N1BSW7-F1
#
_cell.length_a   1.000
_cell.length_b   1.000
_cell.length_c   1.000
_cell.angle_alpha   90.00
_cell.angle_beta   90.00
_cell.angle_gamma   90.00
#
_symmetry.space_group_name_H-M   'P 1'
#
loop_
_entity.id
_entity.type
_entity.pdbx_description
1 polymer ?
#
loop_
_entity_poly.entity_id
_entity_poly.type
_entity_poly.pdbx_seq_one_letter_code
_entity_poly.pdbx_strand_id
1 'polypeptide(L)'
;MQVSLNLHTRQQSQIDNIHDTDAPMPGELLEAQDLKGRFLGATHRPTAVSYTYNCHGLTFGSRRTQIVDPAEVRKILTQDAYHKITSADILPGDIVVYIGPDGDIEHSGVVVDVDKSALVPTPKVLSKWGVAHEVVHFLRDCPYVSTNVEYYRVTA
;
A
#
# COMPACT_ATOMS: atom_id res chain seq x y z
N MET A 1 -5.40 -21.91 -6.04
CA MET A 1 -5.90 -21.69 -7.43
C MET A 1 -6.10 -20.19 -7.61
N GLN A 2 -5.34 -19.57 -8.51
CA GLN A 2 -5.42 -18.12 -8.71
C GLN A 2 -6.61 -17.78 -9.60
N VAL A 3 -7.45 -16.86 -9.13
CA VAL A 3 -8.58 -16.32 -9.88
C VAL A 3 -8.54 -14.80 -9.85
N SER A 4 -9.07 -14.13 -10.87
CA SER A 4 -9.23 -12.68 -10.88
C SER A 4 -10.62 -12.31 -10.38
N LEU A 5 -10.73 -11.28 -9.54
CA LEU A 5 -12.02 -10.69 -9.17
C LEU A 5 -12.51 -9.72 -10.25
N ASN A 6 -13.83 -9.57 -10.35
CA ASN A 6 -14.45 -8.52 -11.14
C ASN A 6 -14.31 -7.17 -10.40
N LEU A 7 -13.19 -6.49 -10.62
CA LEU A 7 -12.79 -5.25 -9.94
C LEU A 7 -12.62 -4.19 -11.02
N HIS A 8 -13.37 -3.09 -10.93
CA HIS A 8 -13.32 -2.04 -11.94
C HIS A 8 -13.00 -0.68 -11.33
N THR A 9 -12.40 0.18 -12.13
CA THR A 9 -12.29 1.62 -11.85
C THR A 9 -13.67 2.30 -11.90
N ARG A 10 -13.77 3.55 -11.45
CA ARG A 10 -14.96 4.41 -11.57
C ARG A 10 -15.40 4.60 -13.02
N GLN A 11 -14.46 4.52 -13.97
CA GLN A 11 -14.73 4.56 -15.42
C GLN A 11 -15.05 3.18 -16.00
N GLN A 12 -15.36 2.19 -15.16
CA GLN A 12 -15.77 0.84 -15.55
C GLN A 12 -14.71 0.07 -16.34
N SER A 13 -13.42 0.41 -16.18
CA SER A 13 -12.35 -0.41 -16.75
C SER A 13 -11.97 -1.52 -15.78
N GLN A 14 -11.92 -2.77 -16.26
CA GLN A 14 -11.47 -3.92 -15.45
C GLN A 14 -10.03 -3.69 -14.99
N ILE A 15 -9.75 -4.05 -13.73
CA ILE A 15 -8.44 -4.02 -13.10
C ILE A 15 -7.89 -5.44 -13.06
N ASP A 16 -6.69 -5.64 -13.59
CA ASP A 16 -6.01 -6.92 -13.53
C ASP A 16 -5.52 -7.17 -12.10
N ASN A 17 -5.94 -8.31 -11.56
CA ASN A 17 -5.76 -8.62 -10.15
C ASN A 17 -5.66 -10.13 -9.91
N ILE A 18 -5.05 -10.50 -8.79
CA ILE A 18 -4.85 -11.89 -8.37
C ILE A 18 -5.50 -12.09 -7.01
N HIS A 19 -6.51 -12.95 -6.95
CA HIS A 19 -7.07 -13.45 -5.71
C HIS A 19 -6.45 -14.82 -5.41
N ASP A 20 -5.54 -14.83 -4.44
CA ASP A 20 -4.85 -16.04 -3.99
C ASP A 20 -5.26 -16.33 -2.53
N THR A 21 -5.86 -17.50 -2.32
CA THR A 21 -6.33 -17.96 -1.01
C THR A 21 -5.53 -19.14 -0.48
N ASP A 22 -4.40 -19.46 -1.13
CA ASP A 22 -3.54 -20.54 -0.69
C ASP A 22 -2.91 -20.19 0.67
N ALA A 23 -2.52 -21.21 1.42
CA ALA A 23 -1.94 -21.01 2.75
C ALA A 23 -0.50 -20.45 2.64
N PRO A 24 -0.11 -19.49 3.49
CA PRO A 24 1.26 -19.00 3.52
C PRO A 24 2.27 -20.12 3.82
N MET A 25 3.45 -20.00 3.22
CA MET A 25 4.53 -20.96 3.46
C MET A 25 5.22 -20.69 4.82
N PRO A 26 5.77 -21.71 5.50
CA PRO A 26 6.48 -21.53 6.76
C PRO A 26 7.60 -20.49 6.71
N GLY A 27 8.35 -20.40 5.60
CA GLY A 27 9.42 -19.41 5.44
C GLY A 27 8.93 -17.95 5.47
N GLU A 28 7.72 -17.71 5.00
CA GLU A 28 7.11 -16.38 4.98
C GLU A 28 6.57 -15.97 6.35
N LEU A 29 6.14 -16.96 7.15
CA LEU A 29 5.81 -16.73 8.55
C LEU A 29 7.06 -16.27 9.32
N LEU A 30 8.23 -16.83 9.01
CA LEU A 30 9.51 -16.41 9.58
C LEU A 30 9.90 -15.01 9.09
N GLU A 31 9.79 -14.73 7.80
CA GLU A 31 10.06 -13.39 7.25
C GLU A 31 9.18 -12.31 7.91
N ALA A 32 7.89 -12.61 8.10
CA ALA A 32 6.97 -11.72 8.81
C ALA A 32 7.38 -11.47 10.27
N GLN A 33 7.98 -12.47 10.95
CA GLN A 33 8.54 -12.31 12.30
C GLN A 33 9.81 -11.48 12.29
N ASP A 34 10.70 -11.69 11.32
CA ASP A 34 11.94 -10.93 11.16
C ASP A 34 11.65 -9.44 10.91
N LEU A 35 10.66 -9.12 10.08
CA LEU A 35 10.22 -7.75 9.86
C LEU A 35 9.75 -7.09 11.17
N LYS A 36 9.05 -7.83 12.05
CA LYS A 36 8.65 -7.31 13.37
C LYS A 36 9.84 -7.01 14.26
N GLY A 37 10.87 -7.86 14.24
CA GLY A 37 12.10 -7.66 15.01
C GLY A 37 12.95 -6.49 14.49
N ARG A 38 12.92 -6.22 13.18
CA ARG A 38 13.72 -5.18 12.53
C ARG A 38 13.13 -3.77 12.66
N PHE A 39 11.81 -3.63 12.61
CA PHE A 39 11.13 -2.33 12.57
C PHE A 39 10.38 -2.05 13.88
N LEU A 40 11.14 -1.87 14.97
CA LEU A 40 10.58 -1.70 16.32
C LEU A 40 9.72 -0.44 16.51
N GLY A 41 9.89 0.56 15.64
CA GLY A 41 9.07 1.79 15.62
C GLY A 41 7.71 1.60 14.95
N ALA A 42 7.51 0.48 14.26
CA ALA A 42 6.29 0.19 13.53
C ALA A 42 5.26 -0.52 14.42
N THR A 43 3.98 -0.17 14.22
CA THR A 43 2.85 -0.84 14.87
C THR A 43 2.30 -1.92 13.95
N HIS A 44 2.58 -3.17 14.29
CA HIS A 44 2.14 -4.33 13.53
C HIS A 44 0.73 -4.75 13.94
N ARG A 45 -0.22 -4.71 12.99
CA ARG A 45 -1.60 -5.11 13.26
C ARG A 45 -1.71 -6.63 13.43
N PRO A 46 -2.64 -7.12 14.26
CA PRO A 46 -2.84 -8.56 14.50
C PRO A 46 -3.58 -9.21 13.31
N THR A 47 -2.99 -9.14 12.13
CA THR A 47 -3.49 -9.74 10.90
C THR A 47 -2.60 -10.93 10.53
N ALA A 48 -3.20 -12.01 10.03
CA ALA A 48 -2.44 -13.16 9.56
C ALA A 48 -1.67 -12.81 8.28
N VAL A 49 -0.54 -13.49 8.07
CA VAL A 49 0.13 -13.54 6.77
C VAL A 49 -0.87 -14.10 5.75
N SER A 50 -0.90 -13.52 4.56
CA SER A 50 -1.92 -13.84 3.57
C SER A 50 -1.50 -13.40 2.17
N TYR A 51 -1.77 -14.25 1.18
CA TYR A 51 -1.65 -13.93 -0.24
C TYR A 51 -2.90 -13.24 -0.81
N THR A 52 -3.98 -13.09 -0.04
CA THR A 52 -5.25 -12.59 -0.57
C THR A 52 -5.16 -11.16 -1.08
N TYR A 53 -4.24 -10.36 -0.54
CA TYR A 53 -4.00 -8.99 -0.99
C TYR A 53 -2.56 -8.59 -0.72
N ASN A 54 -1.99 -7.75 -1.59
CA ASN A 54 -0.71 -7.09 -1.40
C ASN A 54 -0.91 -5.64 -0.91
N CYS A 55 0.14 -4.81 -0.90
CA CYS A 55 0.04 -3.40 -0.49
C CYS A 55 -0.97 -2.59 -1.33
N HIS A 56 -0.96 -2.76 -2.65
CA HIS A 56 -1.91 -2.14 -3.56
C HIS A 56 -3.33 -2.68 -3.34
N GLY A 57 -3.46 -3.98 -3.08
CA GLY A 57 -4.71 -4.62 -2.70
C GLY A 57 -5.31 -4.11 -1.38
N LEU A 58 -4.47 -3.81 -0.38
CA LEU A 58 -4.89 -3.14 0.84
C LEU A 58 -5.37 -1.72 0.56
N THR A 59 -4.64 -1.00 -0.28
CA THR A 59 -4.84 0.43 -0.57
C THR A 59 -6.08 0.68 -1.42
N PHE A 60 -6.23 -0.05 -2.54
CA PHE A 60 -7.25 0.17 -3.56
C PHE A 60 -8.30 -0.94 -3.62
N GLY A 61 -7.92 -2.18 -3.27
CA GLY A 61 -8.79 -3.36 -3.33
C GLY A 61 -9.56 -3.67 -2.04
N SER A 62 -9.36 -2.88 -0.97
CA SER A 62 -9.93 -3.13 0.36
C SER A 62 -9.66 -4.55 0.88
N ARG A 63 -8.43 -5.06 0.73
CA ARG A 63 -7.97 -6.40 1.14
C ARG A 63 -8.56 -7.59 0.36
N ARG A 64 -9.27 -7.36 -0.75
CA ARG A 64 -9.96 -8.45 -1.47
C ARG A 64 -9.09 -9.16 -2.49
N THR A 65 -8.06 -8.52 -3.01
CA THR A 65 -7.24 -9.06 -4.11
C THR A 65 -5.86 -8.41 -4.11
N GLN A 66 -4.91 -8.97 -4.85
CA GLN A 66 -3.62 -8.37 -5.15
C GLN A 66 -3.68 -7.60 -6.47
N ILE A 67 -3.05 -6.43 -6.53
CA ILE A 67 -2.83 -5.69 -7.78
C ILE A 67 -1.32 -5.65 -8.00
N VAL A 68 -0.82 -6.39 -8.99
CA VAL A 68 0.63 -6.64 -9.13
C VAL A 68 1.28 -5.72 -10.16
N ASP A 69 0.58 -5.42 -11.26
CA ASP A 69 1.10 -4.58 -12.32
C ASP A 69 1.03 -3.08 -11.92
N PRO A 70 2.17 -2.35 -11.90
CA PRO A 70 2.18 -0.92 -11.63
C PRO A 70 1.29 -0.09 -12.57
N ALA A 71 1.10 -0.54 -13.83
CA ALA A 71 0.23 0.12 -14.78
C ALA A 71 -1.24 0.12 -14.32
N GLU A 72 -1.67 -0.92 -13.61
CA GLU A 72 -3.00 -1.02 -13.04
C GLU A 72 -3.21 -0.03 -11.90
N VAL A 73 -2.19 0.20 -11.09
CA VAL A 73 -2.21 1.25 -10.06
C VAL A 73 -2.30 2.64 -10.70
N ARG A 74 -1.54 2.91 -11.77
CA ARG A 74 -1.64 4.17 -12.51
C ARG A 74 -3.02 4.37 -13.13
N LYS A 75 -3.61 3.29 -13.67
CA LYS A 75 -4.97 3.28 -14.21
C LYS A 75 -5.98 3.63 -13.13
N ILE A 76 -5.90 3.03 -11.94
CA ILE A 76 -6.75 3.38 -10.79
C ILE A 76 -6.61 4.88 -10.44
N LEU A 77 -5.37 5.36 -10.24
CA LEU A 77 -5.14 6.76 -9.88
C LEU A 77 -5.76 7.73 -10.90
N THR A 78 -5.64 7.41 -12.20
CA THR A 78 -6.15 8.26 -13.28
C THR A 78 -7.67 8.18 -13.41
N GLN A 79 -8.24 6.98 -13.33
CA GLN A 79 -9.65 6.76 -13.64
C GLN A 79 -10.59 6.91 -12.44
N ASP A 80 -10.06 6.81 -11.20
CA ASP A 80 -10.86 6.93 -9.97
C ASP A 80 -10.87 8.35 -9.40
N ALA A 81 -10.46 9.35 -10.19
CA ALA A 81 -10.38 10.76 -9.79
C ALA A 81 -9.47 11.00 -8.58
N TYR A 82 -8.32 10.32 -8.55
CA TYR A 82 -7.25 10.70 -7.64
C TYR A 82 -6.47 11.87 -8.23
N HIS A 83 -6.22 12.87 -7.41
CA HIS A 83 -5.39 14.01 -7.74
C HIS A 83 -4.13 13.99 -6.90
N LYS A 84 -2.99 14.28 -7.53
CA LYS A 84 -1.72 14.41 -6.83
C LYS A 84 -1.76 15.64 -5.93
N ILE A 85 -1.31 15.48 -4.68
CA ILE A 85 -1.23 16.56 -3.69
C ILE A 85 0.21 16.77 -3.22
N THR A 86 0.48 17.93 -2.66
CA THR A 86 1.80 18.23 -2.10
C THR A 86 1.95 17.63 -0.70
N SER A 87 3.18 17.41 -0.26
CA SER A 87 3.47 16.92 1.10
C SER A 87 3.00 17.89 2.20
N ALA A 88 2.76 19.16 1.88
CA ALA A 88 2.24 20.15 2.83
C ALA A 88 0.74 19.98 3.08
N ASP A 89 0.01 19.40 2.13
CA ASP A 89 -1.46 19.31 2.12
C ASP A 89 -1.99 17.94 2.56
N ILE A 90 -1.10 17.04 2.99
CA ILE A 90 -1.44 15.68 3.39
C ILE A 90 -2.37 15.66 4.60
N LEU A 91 -3.35 14.75 4.54
CA LEU A 91 -4.34 14.48 5.57
C LEU A 91 -4.50 12.96 5.74
N PRO A 92 -4.98 12.50 6.91
CA PRO A 92 -5.45 11.14 7.06
C PRO A 92 -6.51 10.80 5.99
N GLY A 93 -6.38 9.62 5.39
CA GLY A 93 -7.20 9.15 4.28
C GLY A 93 -6.54 9.31 2.90
N ASP A 94 -5.49 10.12 2.78
CA ASP A 94 -4.73 10.22 1.54
C ASP A 94 -3.96 8.93 1.24
N ILE A 95 -3.63 8.73 -0.02
CA ILE A 95 -2.80 7.64 -0.48
C ILE A 95 -1.37 8.13 -0.65
N VAL A 96 -0.42 7.30 -0.24
CA VAL A 96 0.99 7.44 -0.61
C VAL A 96 1.37 6.32 -1.56
N VAL A 97 2.13 6.66 -2.60
CA VAL A 97 2.79 5.68 -3.49
C VAL A 97 4.28 5.92 -3.47
N TYR A 98 5.05 4.83 -3.44
CA TYR A 98 6.50 4.83 -3.45
C TYR A 98 6.96 4.51 -4.85
N ILE A 99 7.78 5.37 -5.42
CA ILE A 99 8.24 5.28 -6.80
C ILE A 99 9.66 4.71 -6.82
N GLY A 100 9.84 3.59 -7.50
CA GLY A 100 11.12 2.92 -7.69
C GLY A 100 12.11 3.72 -8.55
N PRO A 101 13.38 3.31 -8.59
CA PRO A 101 14.41 3.96 -9.42
C PRO A 101 14.13 3.93 -10.92
N ASP A 102 13.35 2.94 -11.38
CA ASP A 102 12.86 2.79 -12.77
C ASP A 102 11.65 3.68 -13.08
N GLY A 103 11.11 4.37 -12.07
CA GLY A 103 9.93 5.21 -12.17
C GLY A 103 8.62 4.47 -11.90
N ASP A 104 8.63 3.17 -11.62
CA ASP A 104 7.43 2.39 -11.35
C ASP A 104 6.95 2.44 -9.91
N ILE A 105 5.67 2.11 -9.70
CA ILE A 105 5.07 2.11 -8.38
C ILE A 105 5.42 0.78 -7.71
N GLU A 106 6.27 0.82 -6.68
CA GLU A 106 6.74 -0.37 -5.96
C GLU A 106 5.90 -0.68 -4.72
N HIS A 107 5.31 0.36 -4.11
CA HIS A 107 4.58 0.23 -2.87
C HIS A 107 3.50 1.30 -2.73
N SER A 108 2.47 1.00 -1.95
CA SER A 108 1.44 1.98 -1.60
C SER A 108 0.90 1.78 -0.20
N GLY A 109 0.32 2.84 0.35
CA GLY A 109 -0.36 2.78 1.63
C GLY A 109 -1.32 3.94 1.82
N VAL A 110 -2.07 3.88 2.92
CA VAL A 110 -3.02 4.91 3.33
C VAL A 110 -2.40 5.71 4.45
N VAL A 111 -2.37 7.03 4.33
CA VAL A 111 -2.00 7.94 5.43
C VAL A 111 -3.07 7.81 6.51
N VAL A 112 -2.67 7.43 7.72
CA VAL A 112 -3.59 7.25 8.86
C VAL A 112 -3.47 8.34 9.91
N ASP A 113 -2.34 9.04 9.93
CA ASP A 113 -2.06 10.12 10.86
C ASP A 113 -1.01 11.06 10.24
N VAL A 114 -1.04 12.34 10.61
CA VAL A 114 -0.08 13.35 10.16
C VAL A 114 0.26 14.23 11.34
N ASP A 115 1.50 14.15 11.81
CA ASP A 115 2.00 15.13 12.77
C ASP A 115 2.30 16.46 12.05
N LYS A 116 1.45 17.46 12.31
CA LYS A 116 1.57 18.83 11.79
C LYS A 116 2.33 19.77 12.71
N SER A 117 2.81 19.30 13.86
CA SER A 117 3.58 20.13 14.80
C SER A 117 5.02 20.36 14.32
N ALA A 118 5.54 19.48 13.47
CA ALA A 118 6.84 19.60 12.84
C ALA A 118 6.81 20.58 11.65
N LEU A 119 7.96 21.20 11.34
CA LEU A 119 8.12 22.07 10.17
C LEU A 119 7.81 21.34 8.85
N VAL A 120 8.07 20.03 8.83
CA VAL A 120 7.73 19.13 7.73
C VAL A 120 6.72 18.09 8.25
N PRO A 121 5.51 18.01 7.68
CA PRO A 121 4.52 17.01 8.08
C PRO A 121 5.11 15.61 8.04
N THR A 122 4.93 14.86 9.12
CA THR A 122 5.46 13.50 9.24
C THR A 122 4.30 12.50 9.24
N PRO A 123 3.94 11.91 8.08
CA PRO A 123 2.82 10.98 8.03
C PRO A 123 3.17 9.61 8.62
N LYS A 124 2.17 9.01 9.26
CA LYS A 124 2.12 7.57 9.48
C LYS A 124 1.26 6.93 8.40
N VAL A 125 1.73 5.80 7.91
CA VAL A 125 1.16 5.09 6.77
C VAL A 125 0.76 3.70 7.22
N LEU A 126 -0.47 3.31 6.93
CA LEU A 126 -0.92 1.92 6.96
C LEU A 126 -0.63 1.29 5.60
N SER A 127 0.20 0.25 5.59
CA SER A 127 0.48 -0.54 4.39
C SER A 127 0.62 -2.03 4.74
N LYS A 128 0.84 -2.87 3.73
CA LYS A 128 1.18 -4.29 3.90
C LYS A 128 2.61 -4.50 3.41
N TRP A 129 3.43 -5.24 4.17
CA TRP A 129 4.81 -5.51 3.79
C TRP A 129 4.97 -6.94 3.27
N GLY A 130 5.39 -7.10 2.02
CA GLY A 130 5.50 -8.42 1.37
C GLY A 130 4.22 -9.25 1.47
N VAL A 131 4.38 -10.55 1.73
CA VAL A 131 3.29 -11.49 2.06
C VAL A 131 2.81 -11.35 3.51
N ALA A 132 3.52 -10.57 4.32
CA ALA A 132 3.32 -10.42 5.76
C ALA A 132 2.05 -9.63 6.11
N HIS A 133 2.00 -9.09 7.32
CA HIS A 133 0.83 -8.46 7.91
C HIS A 133 0.75 -6.95 7.61
N GLU A 134 -0.37 -6.36 8.00
CA GLU A 134 -0.56 -4.92 7.93
C GLU A 134 0.25 -4.18 9.01
N VAL A 135 0.83 -3.05 8.63
CA VAL A 135 1.74 -2.30 9.49
C VAL A 135 1.44 -0.81 9.38
N VAL A 136 1.35 -0.16 10.54
CA VAL A 136 1.36 1.31 10.63
C VAL A 136 2.79 1.74 10.94
N HIS A 137 3.38 2.57 10.09
CA HIS A 137 4.78 2.98 10.20
C HIS A 137 4.98 4.43 9.76
N PHE A 138 6.10 5.04 10.13
CA PHE A 138 6.49 6.32 9.54
C PHE A 138 6.89 6.13 8.08
N LEU A 139 6.70 7.16 7.26
CA LEU A 139 6.97 7.14 5.81
C LEU A 139 8.28 6.42 5.40
N ARG A 140 9.38 6.65 6.13
CA ARG A 140 10.69 6.08 5.82
C ARG A 140 11.08 4.86 6.66
N ASP A 141 10.24 4.47 7.61
CA ASP A 141 10.48 3.34 8.51
C ASP A 141 9.80 2.07 7.96
N CYS A 142 10.24 1.64 6.78
CA CYS A 142 9.66 0.48 6.08
C CYS A 142 10.71 -0.23 5.21
N PRO A 143 10.44 -1.48 4.77
CA PRO A 143 11.42 -2.25 3.99
C PRO A 143 11.57 -1.77 2.53
N TYR A 144 10.76 -0.81 2.09
CA TYR A 144 10.78 -0.29 0.73
C TYR A 144 11.69 0.95 0.65
N VAL A 145 12.71 0.87 -0.19
CA VAL A 145 13.76 1.90 -0.31
C VAL A 145 13.44 2.83 -1.46
N SER A 146 12.39 3.63 -1.33
CA SER A 146 12.12 4.71 -2.28
C SER A 146 12.44 6.07 -1.67
N THR A 147 13.22 6.86 -2.40
CA THR A 147 13.46 8.28 -2.08
C THR A 147 12.37 9.20 -2.64
N ASN A 148 11.54 8.68 -3.55
CA ASN A 148 10.54 9.44 -4.27
C ASN A 148 9.14 8.92 -3.92
N VAL A 149 8.39 9.74 -3.17
CA VAL A 149 7.00 9.41 -2.80
C VAL A 149 6.06 10.44 -3.40
N GLU A 150 4.89 9.96 -3.82
CA GLU A 150 3.81 10.80 -4.31
C GLU A 150 2.57 10.60 -3.45
N TYR A 151 1.81 11.67 -3.26
CA TYR A 151 0.59 11.66 -2.47
C TYR A 151 -0.61 11.91 -3.35
N TYR A 152 -1.71 11.22 -3.08
CA TYR A 152 -2.93 11.30 -3.85
C TYR A 152 -4.15 11.40 -2.95
N ARG A 153 -5.12 12.21 -3.37
CA ARG A 153 -6.44 12.31 -2.72
C ARG A 153 -7.52 12.10 -3.76
N VAL A 154 -8.50 11.27 -3.43
CA VAL A 154 -9.71 11.14 -4.23
C VAL A 154 -10.61 12.35 -3.98
N THR A 155 -11.02 13.05 -5.04
CA THR A 155 -12.07 14.07 -4.93
C THR A 155 -13.42 13.46 -5.30
N ALA A 156 -14.46 13.95 -4.62
CA ALA A 156 -15.84 13.58 -4.90
C ALA A 156 -16.31 14.18 -6.23
#